data_AF-A0A921EKL9-F1
#
_entry.id   AF-A0A921EKL9-F1
#
_cell.length_a   1.000
_cell.length_b   1.000
_cell.length_c   1.000
_cell.angle_alpha   90.00
_cell.angle_beta   90.00
_cell.angle_gamma   90.00
#
_symmetry.space_group_name_H-M   'P 1'
#
loop_
_entity.id
_entity.type
_entity.pdbx_description
1 polymer ?
#
loop_
_entity_poly.entity_id
_entity_poly.type
_entity_poly.pdbx_seq_one_letter_code
_entity_poly.pdbx_strand_id
1 'polypeptide(L)'
;MPEKDKNNQEGPDVRGNLIKVNVGGDTIFVDSNQYKPQVEHAKKLKQQHRKPKNPKPQEWKSEEYSKHKIADYKPFNFVDGEGVRCSLYVSGCLFDCPGCYNLAAQNFNYGRPYTQELEDKIIEDMSQSYVQGLTLLGGEPFLNTWVCFKLINRVRKEFGHSKDIWSWSGYTWDELQKETPDKKEMLSKIDILVDGRFMDDLKDLTLQFRGSSNQRIIDVQKSIKANKVVIWDKLVR
;
A
#
# COMPACT_ATOMS: atom_id res chain seq x y z
N MET A 1 -3.95 20.72 -45.11
CA MET A 1 -3.63 22.07 -44.61
C MET A 1 -4.95 22.82 -44.55
N PRO A 2 -5.51 23.18 -43.38
CA PRO A 2 -6.78 23.90 -43.37
C PRO A 2 -6.54 25.37 -43.70
N GLU A 3 -7.40 25.94 -44.55
CA GLU A 3 -7.34 27.32 -45.03
C GLU A 3 -7.45 28.32 -43.86
N LYS A 4 -6.60 29.35 -43.91
CA LYS A 4 -6.67 30.48 -42.97
C LYS A 4 -7.86 31.36 -43.36
N ASP A 5 -8.79 31.48 -42.42
CA ASP A 5 -9.90 32.42 -42.44
C ASP A 5 -9.38 33.86 -42.58
N LYS A 6 -9.70 34.53 -43.71
CA LYS A 6 -9.26 35.91 -44.01
C LYS A 6 -10.20 36.90 -43.37
N ASN A 7 -9.95 37.23 -42.10
CA ASN A 7 -10.69 38.28 -41.40
C ASN A 7 -9.85 39.58 -41.39
N ASN A 8 -10.19 40.53 -42.27
CA ASN A 8 -9.55 41.84 -42.43
C ASN A 8 -10.17 42.89 -41.49
N GLN A 9 -10.01 42.75 -40.18
CA GLN A 9 -10.32 43.83 -39.23
C GLN A 9 -9.02 44.36 -38.61
N GLU A 10 -8.66 45.60 -38.94
CA GLU A 10 -7.59 46.35 -38.27
C GLU A 10 -8.05 46.74 -36.86
N GLY A 11 -7.71 45.89 -35.91
CA GLY A 11 -7.74 46.12 -34.47
C GLY A 11 -6.63 45.28 -33.85
N PRO A 12 -6.11 45.61 -32.65
CA PRO A 12 -5.05 44.84 -32.03
C PRO A 12 -5.47 43.36 -31.96
N ASP A 13 -4.63 42.45 -32.46
CA ASP A 13 -4.87 41.01 -32.44
C ASP A 13 -4.94 40.51 -30.99
N VAL A 14 -6.14 40.58 -30.40
CA VAL A 14 -6.44 40.14 -29.04
C VAL A 14 -6.56 38.62 -28.92
N ARG A 15 -6.32 37.84 -29.99
CA ARG A 15 -6.50 36.37 -29.99
C ARG A 15 -5.26 35.58 -29.59
N GLY A 16 -4.17 36.25 -29.21
CA GLY A 16 -2.86 35.59 -29.02
C GLY A 16 -2.83 34.40 -28.05
N ASN A 17 -3.76 34.31 -27.09
CA ASN A 17 -3.74 33.26 -26.07
C ASN A 17 -5.09 32.59 -25.78
N LEU A 18 -6.15 32.81 -26.56
CA LEU A 18 -7.47 32.21 -26.30
C LEU A 18 -7.57 30.78 -26.87
N ILE A 19 -7.98 29.82 -26.04
CA ILE A 19 -8.25 28.41 -26.43
C ILE A 19 -9.73 28.07 -26.35
N LYS A 20 -10.18 27.18 -27.24
CA LYS A 20 -11.54 26.65 -27.27
C LYS A 20 -11.69 25.49 -26.29
N VAL A 21 -12.68 25.55 -25.39
CA VAL A 21 -12.98 24.49 -24.41
C VAL A 21 -14.48 24.23 -24.33
N ASN A 22 -14.84 22.96 -24.13
CA ASN A 22 -16.23 22.53 -23.93
C ASN A 22 -16.50 22.34 -22.44
N VAL A 23 -17.47 23.08 -21.90
CA VAL A 23 -17.89 23.01 -20.50
C VAL A 23 -19.40 22.79 -20.49
N GLY A 24 -19.86 21.65 -19.96
CA GLY A 24 -21.30 21.37 -19.83
C GLY A 24 -22.08 21.21 -21.13
N GLY A 25 -21.40 21.03 -22.27
CA GLY A 25 -22.02 20.95 -23.60
C GLY A 25 -21.86 22.23 -24.43
N ASP A 26 -21.48 23.33 -23.79
CA ASP A 26 -21.27 24.62 -24.46
C ASP A 26 -19.78 24.87 -24.77
N THR A 27 -19.53 25.46 -25.93
CA THR A 27 -18.20 25.91 -26.36
C THR A 27 -17.95 27.33 -25.86
N ILE A 28 -16.86 27.52 -25.10
CA ILE A 28 -16.38 28.84 -24.69
C ILE A 28 -14.91 29.04 -25.07
N PHE A 29 -14.47 30.30 -25.20
CA PHE A 29 -13.07 30.68 -25.43
C PHE A 29 -12.49 31.27 -24.14
N VAL A 30 -11.36 30.72 -23.68
CA VAL A 30 -10.72 31.14 -22.42
C VAL A 30 -9.24 31.41 -22.63
N ASP A 31 -8.66 32.31 -21.83
CA ASP A 31 -7.23 32.58 -21.86
C ASP A 31 -6.44 31.34 -21.42
N SER A 32 -5.54 30.86 -22.26
CA SER A 32 -4.76 29.65 -22.05
C SER A 32 -3.77 29.75 -20.87
N ASN A 33 -3.28 30.96 -20.55
CA ASN A 33 -2.40 31.20 -19.42
C ASN A 33 -3.16 31.23 -18.11
N GLN A 34 -4.48 31.50 -18.11
CA GLN A 34 -5.33 31.38 -16.92
C GLN A 34 -5.91 29.96 -16.80
N TYR A 35 -6.29 29.34 -17.92
CA TYR A 35 -6.88 28.00 -17.95
C TYR A 35 -5.89 26.90 -17.56
N LYS A 36 -4.62 26.97 -18.01
CA LYS A 36 -3.60 25.97 -17.63
C LYS A 36 -3.38 25.93 -16.11
N PRO A 37 -3.12 27.05 -15.40
CA PRO A 37 -3.06 27.08 -13.94
C PRO A 37 -4.34 26.60 -13.27
N GLN A 38 -5.53 26.94 -13.78
CA GLN A 38 -6.79 26.45 -13.22
C GLN A 38 -6.94 24.93 -13.37
N VAL A 39 -6.56 24.35 -14.51
CA VAL A 39 -6.56 22.90 -14.72
C VAL A 39 -5.50 22.22 -13.88
N GLU A 40 -4.31 22.79 -13.77
CA GLU A 40 -3.24 22.26 -12.89
C GLU A 40 -3.63 22.36 -11.42
N HIS A 41 -4.27 23.45 -11.00
CA HIS A 41 -4.80 23.64 -9.66
C HIS A 41 -5.94 22.65 -9.38
N ALA A 42 -6.88 22.48 -10.30
CA ALA A 42 -7.95 21.48 -10.19
C ALA A 42 -7.41 20.04 -10.18
N LYS A 43 -6.36 19.75 -10.96
CA LYS A 43 -5.65 18.46 -10.91
C LYS A 43 -4.97 18.26 -9.56
N LYS A 44 -4.28 19.27 -9.03
CA LYS A 44 -3.67 19.25 -7.68
C LYS A 44 -4.72 19.05 -6.59
N LEU A 45 -5.85 19.77 -6.65
CA LEU A 45 -6.96 19.62 -5.71
C LEU A 45 -7.60 18.22 -5.80
N LYS A 46 -7.82 17.68 -7.00
CA LYS A 46 -8.31 16.29 -7.19
C LYS A 46 -7.31 15.26 -6.67
N GLN A 47 -6.01 15.52 -6.83
CA GLN A 47 -4.95 14.62 -6.36
C GLN A 47 -4.83 14.67 -4.82
N GLN A 48 -5.06 15.83 -4.20
CA GLN A 48 -5.12 16.01 -2.74
C GLN A 48 -6.28 15.25 -2.09
N HIS A 49 -7.44 15.12 -2.76
CA HIS A 49 -8.64 14.49 -2.16
C HIS A 49 -8.92 13.07 -2.63
N ARG A 50 -8.04 12.46 -3.43
CA ARG A 50 -8.23 11.07 -3.86
C ARG A 50 -8.18 10.16 -2.63
N LYS A 51 -9.05 9.15 -2.56
CA LYS A 51 -8.96 8.10 -1.53
C LYS A 51 -8.26 6.85 -2.09
N PRO A 52 -7.67 6.00 -1.24
CA PRO A 52 -7.23 4.68 -1.66
C PRO A 52 -8.36 3.87 -2.32
N LYS A 53 -8.01 2.97 -3.23
CA LYS A 53 -8.94 2.02 -3.83
C LYS A 53 -9.51 1.08 -2.75
N ASN A 54 -10.75 0.67 -2.90
CA ASN A 54 -11.44 -0.20 -1.95
C ASN A 54 -12.11 -1.38 -2.70
N PRO A 55 -11.52 -2.58 -2.67
CA PRO A 55 -12.07 -3.74 -3.36
C PRO A 55 -13.33 -4.28 -2.66
N LYS A 56 -14.20 -4.90 -3.45
CA LYS A 56 -15.21 -5.83 -2.92
C LYS A 56 -14.50 -7.10 -2.39
N PRO A 57 -15.14 -7.84 -1.47
CA PRO A 57 -14.58 -9.12 -1.00
C PRO A 57 -14.22 -10.03 -2.17
N GLN A 58 -13.01 -10.60 -2.14
CA GLN A 58 -12.46 -11.54 -3.12
C GLN A 58 -12.27 -10.95 -4.54
N GLU A 59 -12.34 -9.62 -4.70
CA GLU A 59 -12.13 -8.97 -6.00
C GLU A 59 -10.69 -9.09 -6.49
N TRP A 60 -9.72 -8.99 -5.59
CA TRP A 60 -8.29 -9.05 -5.94
C TRP A 60 -7.67 -10.33 -5.44
N LYS A 61 -7.40 -11.29 -6.32
CA LYS A 61 -6.80 -12.57 -5.93
C LYS A 61 -5.29 -12.55 -6.09
N SER A 62 -4.58 -13.09 -5.11
CA SER A 62 -3.11 -13.16 -5.11
C SER A 62 -2.55 -13.80 -6.40
N GLU A 63 -3.16 -14.89 -6.86
CA GLU A 63 -2.78 -15.62 -8.07
C GLU A 63 -2.89 -14.80 -9.38
N GLU A 64 -3.77 -13.79 -9.41
CA GLU A 64 -3.99 -12.97 -10.60
C GLU A 64 -2.95 -11.85 -10.74
N TYR A 65 -2.41 -11.37 -9.60
CA TYR A 65 -1.57 -10.18 -9.58
C TYR A 65 -0.12 -10.44 -9.18
N SER A 66 0.14 -11.34 -8.21
CA SER A 66 1.49 -11.54 -7.69
C SER A 66 2.47 -11.95 -8.79
N LYS A 67 3.68 -11.40 -8.70
CA LYS A 67 4.82 -11.76 -9.59
C LYS A 67 5.95 -12.43 -8.83
N HIS A 68 5.68 -12.86 -7.60
CA HIS A 68 6.64 -13.50 -6.70
C HIS A 68 7.93 -12.67 -6.54
N LYS A 69 7.76 -11.35 -6.42
CA LYS A 69 8.84 -10.38 -6.31
C LYS A 69 8.80 -9.67 -4.96
N ILE A 70 9.97 -9.23 -4.53
CA ILE A 70 10.15 -8.40 -3.35
C ILE A 70 10.81 -7.08 -3.74
N ALA A 71 10.32 -6.00 -3.15
CA ALA A 71 10.85 -4.66 -3.33
C ALA A 71 12.19 -4.53 -2.59
N ASP A 72 12.27 -5.05 -1.37
CA ASP A 72 13.46 -4.96 -0.54
C ASP A 72 13.45 -6.01 0.59
N TYR A 73 14.61 -6.23 1.20
CA TYR A 73 14.75 -6.95 2.46
C TYR A 73 15.67 -6.18 3.40
N LYS A 74 15.18 -5.90 4.62
CA LYS A 74 15.91 -5.15 5.64
C LYS A 74 16.10 -5.99 6.90
N PRO A 75 17.32 -6.49 7.17
CA PRO A 75 17.62 -7.17 8.42
C PRO A 75 17.75 -6.16 9.57
N PHE A 76 17.50 -6.65 10.79
CA PHE A 76 17.75 -5.93 12.04
C PHE A 76 17.10 -4.53 12.15
N ASN A 77 15.88 -4.39 11.63
CA ASN A 77 15.12 -3.16 11.63
C ASN A 77 14.36 -2.93 12.95
N PHE A 78 14.17 -1.67 13.33
CA PHE A 78 13.50 -1.26 14.58
C PHE A 78 12.18 -0.50 14.35
N VAL A 79 11.87 -0.15 13.10
CA VAL A 79 10.69 0.70 12.79
C VAL A 79 9.48 -0.10 12.31
N ASP A 80 9.68 -1.36 11.91
CA ASP A 80 8.64 -2.22 11.30
C ASP A 80 7.98 -3.16 12.33
N GLY A 81 7.82 -2.72 13.58
CA GLY A 81 7.18 -3.47 14.66
C GLY A 81 8.02 -3.52 15.92
N GLU A 82 7.53 -4.23 16.93
CA GLU A 82 8.23 -4.36 18.21
C GLU A 82 9.52 -5.19 18.10
N GLY A 83 10.58 -4.71 18.77
CA GLY A 83 11.87 -5.39 18.86
C GLY A 83 12.71 -5.26 17.58
N VAL A 84 13.79 -6.04 17.52
CA VAL A 84 14.63 -6.12 16.32
C VAL A 84 13.97 -7.06 15.32
N ARG A 85 13.78 -6.61 14.09
CA ARG A 85 12.95 -7.31 13.09
C ARG A 85 13.67 -7.56 11.79
N CYS A 86 13.48 -8.73 11.22
CA CYS A 86 13.75 -8.96 9.80
C CYS A 86 12.52 -8.54 9.01
N SER A 87 12.66 -7.61 8.06
CA SER A 87 11.52 -6.99 7.37
C SER A 87 11.55 -7.28 5.87
N LEU A 88 10.55 -8.00 5.37
CA LEU A 88 10.40 -8.33 3.96
C LEU A 88 9.38 -7.40 3.30
N TYR A 89 9.86 -6.59 2.35
CA TYR A 89 9.03 -5.67 1.58
C TYR A 89 8.63 -6.36 0.28
N VAL A 90 7.39 -6.83 0.17
CA VAL A 90 6.89 -7.46 -1.07
C VAL A 90 6.59 -6.42 -2.16
N SER A 91 6.60 -6.84 -3.42
CA SER A 91 6.21 -5.98 -4.56
C SER A 91 4.78 -6.23 -4.99
N GLY A 92 4.05 -5.14 -5.27
CA GLY A 92 2.67 -5.16 -5.73
C GLY A 92 1.67 -4.71 -4.67
N CYS A 93 0.90 -3.66 -4.98
CA CYS A 93 -0.20 -3.20 -4.15
C CYS A 93 -1.24 -2.48 -5.02
N LEU A 94 -2.50 -2.89 -4.91
CA LEU A 94 -3.61 -2.30 -5.66
C LEU A 94 -4.34 -1.18 -4.92
N PHE A 95 -4.07 -0.98 -3.62
CA PHE A 95 -4.74 0.06 -2.82
C PHE A 95 -4.42 1.47 -3.30
N ASP A 96 -3.24 1.69 -3.87
CA ASP A 96 -2.87 2.96 -4.52
C ASP A 96 -3.15 4.16 -3.58
N CYS A 97 -2.71 4.04 -2.32
CA CYS A 97 -2.95 5.06 -1.32
C CYS A 97 -2.25 6.38 -1.71
N PRO A 98 -2.95 7.52 -1.75
CA PRO A 98 -2.29 8.82 -1.89
C PRO A 98 -1.30 9.04 -0.75
N GLY A 99 -0.13 9.59 -1.05
CA GLY A 99 0.92 9.82 -0.06
C GLY A 99 1.61 8.55 0.46
N CYS A 100 1.40 7.39 -0.18
CA CYS A 100 2.02 6.13 0.24
C CYS A 100 3.55 6.23 0.30
N TYR A 101 4.11 5.87 1.47
CA TYR A 101 5.56 5.83 1.70
C TYR A 101 6.28 4.84 0.78
N ASN A 102 5.66 3.70 0.48
CA ASN A 102 6.21 2.63 -0.35
C ASN A 102 5.72 2.70 -1.82
N LEU A 103 5.64 3.90 -2.40
CA LEU A 103 5.06 4.11 -3.75
C LEU A 103 5.66 3.18 -4.81
N ALA A 104 6.99 2.99 -4.82
CA ALA A 104 7.65 2.11 -5.79
C ALA A 104 7.21 0.64 -5.66
N ALA A 105 7.00 0.17 -4.43
CA ALA A 105 6.55 -1.20 -4.13
C ALA A 105 5.09 -1.45 -4.52
N GLN A 106 4.32 -0.44 -4.95
CA GLN A 106 2.98 -0.69 -5.51
C GLN A 106 3.04 -1.40 -6.87
N ASN A 107 4.12 -1.25 -7.62
CA ASN A 107 4.30 -1.92 -8.90
C ASN A 107 4.72 -3.39 -8.68
N PHE A 108 3.90 -4.32 -9.17
CA PHE A 108 4.16 -5.77 -9.08
C PHE A 108 5.47 -6.22 -9.75
N ASN A 109 6.00 -5.45 -10.69
CA ASN A 109 7.27 -5.75 -11.35
C ASN A 109 8.50 -5.13 -10.67
N TYR A 110 8.31 -4.27 -9.66
CA TYR A 110 9.40 -3.61 -8.95
C TYR A 110 10.25 -4.60 -8.15
N GLY A 111 11.52 -4.24 -7.91
CA GLY A 111 12.45 -5.05 -7.14
C GLY A 111 12.91 -6.32 -7.87
N ARG A 112 13.14 -7.39 -7.10
CA ARG A 112 13.76 -8.65 -7.56
C ARG A 112 12.91 -9.87 -7.23
N PRO A 113 13.07 -11.01 -7.94
CA PRO A 113 12.40 -12.25 -7.58
C PRO A 113 12.69 -12.67 -6.13
N TYR A 114 11.70 -13.28 -5.49
CA TYR A 114 11.90 -14.01 -4.25
C TYR A 114 12.59 -15.34 -4.55
N THR A 115 13.69 -15.63 -3.87
CA THR A 115 14.52 -16.81 -4.13
C THR A 115 14.80 -17.60 -2.85
N GLN A 116 15.26 -18.85 -3.03
CA GLN A 116 15.63 -19.71 -1.91
C GLN A 116 16.80 -19.11 -1.12
N GLU A 117 17.78 -18.50 -1.79
CA GLU A 117 18.95 -17.88 -1.16
C GLU A 117 18.54 -16.69 -0.27
N LEU A 118 17.56 -15.90 -0.72
CA LEU A 118 17.00 -14.82 0.11
C LEU A 118 16.28 -15.40 1.34
N GLU A 119 15.49 -16.45 1.16
CA GLU A 119 14.80 -17.11 2.27
C GLU A 119 15.79 -17.69 3.30
N ASP A 120 16.85 -18.36 2.84
CA ASP A 120 17.92 -18.90 3.68
C ASP A 120 18.57 -17.78 4.49
N LYS A 121 18.90 -16.66 3.84
CA LYS A 121 19.45 -15.47 4.50
C LYS A 121 18.51 -14.92 5.57
N ILE A 122 17.21 -14.82 5.28
CA ILE A 122 16.23 -14.30 6.26
C ILE A 122 16.19 -15.20 7.48
N ILE A 123 16.20 -16.53 7.31
CA ILE A 123 16.20 -17.48 8.41
C ILE A 123 17.50 -17.39 9.22
N GLU A 124 18.65 -17.28 8.58
CA GLU A 124 19.94 -17.07 9.25
C GLU A 124 19.91 -15.78 10.10
N ASP A 125 19.50 -14.66 9.52
CA ASP A 125 19.40 -13.38 10.22
C ASP A 125 18.38 -13.45 11.37
N MET A 126 17.25 -14.16 11.20
CA MET A 126 16.25 -14.36 12.24
C MET A 126 16.70 -15.26 13.40
N SER A 127 17.66 -16.15 13.16
CA SER A 127 18.19 -17.07 14.17
C SER A 127 18.94 -16.36 15.29
N GLN A 128 19.39 -15.13 15.05
CA GLN A 128 20.07 -14.29 16.03
C GLN A 128 19.17 -14.08 17.27
N SER A 129 19.76 -14.25 18.46
CA SER A 129 19.02 -14.24 19.73
C SER A 129 18.33 -12.91 20.03
N TYR A 130 18.88 -11.80 19.51
CA TYR A 130 18.33 -10.45 19.69
C TYR A 130 17.21 -10.12 18.69
N VAL A 131 16.98 -10.93 17.66
CA VAL A 131 15.87 -10.72 16.70
C VAL A 131 14.58 -11.22 17.33
N GLN A 132 13.59 -10.35 17.44
CA GLN A 132 12.27 -10.72 17.96
C GLN A 132 11.45 -11.48 16.91
N GLY A 133 11.52 -11.09 15.64
CA GLY A 133 10.86 -11.86 14.59
C GLY A 133 10.83 -11.23 13.19
N LEU A 134 9.82 -11.62 12.41
CA LEU A 134 9.60 -11.22 11.02
C LEU A 134 8.53 -10.13 10.89
N THR A 135 8.70 -9.21 9.94
CA THR A 135 7.63 -8.33 9.46
C THR A 135 7.44 -8.47 7.95
N LEU A 136 6.18 -8.58 7.53
CA LEU A 136 5.74 -8.58 6.14
C LEU A 136 5.06 -7.24 5.80
N LEU A 137 5.62 -6.49 4.85
CA LEU A 137 5.12 -5.17 4.46
C LEU A 137 5.55 -4.79 3.03
N GLY A 138 5.61 -3.50 2.71
CA GLY A 138 6.08 -2.98 1.42
C GLY A 138 4.92 -2.60 0.51
N GLY A 139 4.62 -3.46 -0.45
CA GLY A 139 3.35 -3.45 -1.18
C GLY A 139 2.20 -3.97 -0.32
N GLU A 140 1.47 -4.96 -0.80
CA GLU A 140 0.39 -5.63 -0.08
C GLU A 140 0.72 -7.11 0.14
N PRO A 141 1.08 -7.53 1.37
CA PRO A 141 1.35 -8.93 1.70
C PRO A 141 0.20 -9.88 1.33
N PHE A 142 -1.06 -9.49 1.52
CA PHE A 142 -2.21 -10.34 1.19
C PHE A 142 -2.52 -10.40 -0.32
N LEU A 143 -1.80 -9.66 -1.17
CA LEU A 143 -1.77 -9.86 -2.63
C LEU A 143 -0.53 -10.63 -3.09
N ASN A 144 0.30 -11.08 -2.15
CA ASN A 144 1.54 -11.82 -2.38
C ASN A 144 1.63 -13.05 -1.47
N THR A 145 0.49 -13.68 -1.20
CA THR A 145 0.34 -14.80 -0.25
C THR A 145 1.31 -15.95 -0.53
N TRP A 146 1.65 -16.23 -1.80
CA TRP A 146 2.63 -17.27 -2.14
C TRP A 146 4.02 -17.01 -1.52
N VAL A 147 4.55 -15.79 -1.68
CA VAL A 147 5.85 -15.38 -1.11
C VAL A 147 5.78 -15.41 0.42
N CYS A 148 4.72 -14.81 0.97
CA CYS A 148 4.52 -14.73 2.41
C CYS A 148 4.39 -16.12 3.04
N PHE A 149 3.63 -17.05 2.43
CA PHE A 149 3.47 -18.40 2.96
C PHE A 149 4.77 -19.20 2.97
N LYS A 150 5.55 -19.10 1.89
CA LYS A 150 6.87 -19.74 1.81
C LYS A 150 7.71 -19.40 3.05
N LEU A 151 7.81 -18.10 3.34
CA LEU A 151 8.58 -17.62 4.48
C LEU A 151 7.91 -17.90 5.84
N ILE A 152 6.61 -17.64 6.00
CA ILE A 152 5.86 -17.89 7.23
C ILE A 152 6.00 -19.36 7.65
N ASN A 153 5.74 -20.28 6.72
CA ASN A 153 5.80 -21.71 7.01
C ASN A 153 7.21 -22.14 7.41
N ARG A 154 8.25 -21.55 6.80
CA ARG A 154 9.62 -21.82 7.19
C ARG A 154 9.97 -21.25 8.56
N VAL A 155 9.57 -20.01 8.85
CA VAL A 155 9.75 -19.40 10.19
C VAL A 155 9.08 -20.27 11.26
N ARG A 156 7.86 -20.74 11.01
CA ARG A 156 7.16 -21.66 11.95
C ARG A 156 7.88 -23.01 12.09
N LYS A 157 8.43 -23.55 11.01
CA LYS A 157 9.20 -24.79 11.03
C LYS A 157 10.48 -24.67 11.87
N GLU A 158 11.24 -23.60 11.68
CA GLU A 158 12.56 -23.40 12.30
C GLU A 158 12.46 -22.89 13.74
N PHE A 159 11.49 -22.02 14.02
CA PHE A 159 11.40 -21.27 15.29
C PHE A 159 10.10 -21.49 16.06
N GLY A 160 9.13 -22.22 15.52
CA GLY A 160 7.80 -22.34 16.10
C GLY A 160 7.15 -20.98 16.31
N HIS A 161 6.72 -20.70 17.55
CA HIS A 161 6.14 -19.42 17.97
C HIS A 161 7.11 -18.58 18.81
N SER A 162 8.40 -18.94 18.87
CA SER A 162 9.40 -18.15 19.61
C SER A 162 9.75 -16.83 18.93
N LYS A 163 9.47 -16.72 17.62
CA LYS A 163 9.63 -15.52 16.80
C LYS A 163 8.25 -15.10 16.29
N ASP A 164 7.82 -13.88 16.61
CA ASP A 164 6.52 -13.37 16.18
C ASP A 164 6.56 -12.92 14.70
N ILE A 165 5.40 -12.91 14.06
CA ILE A 165 5.23 -12.47 12.67
C ILE A 165 4.21 -11.35 12.63
N TRP A 166 4.67 -10.19 12.17
CA TRP A 166 3.84 -9.02 11.92
C TRP A 166 3.51 -8.91 10.43
N SER A 167 2.33 -8.40 10.09
CA SER A 167 1.96 -8.08 8.71
C SER A 167 1.23 -6.74 8.65
N TRP A 168 1.67 -5.86 7.76
CA TRP A 168 0.90 -4.67 7.38
C TRP A 168 -0.06 -5.03 6.25
N SER A 169 -1.25 -4.45 6.25
CA SER A 169 -2.20 -4.61 5.15
C SER A 169 -3.07 -3.37 4.96
N GLY A 170 -3.38 -3.06 3.71
CA GLY A 170 -4.45 -2.12 3.39
C GLY A 170 -5.85 -2.70 3.64
N TYR A 171 -5.99 -4.02 3.72
CA TYR A 171 -7.26 -4.63 4.14
C TYR A 171 -7.49 -4.39 5.63
N THR A 172 -8.75 -4.25 6.02
CA THR A 172 -9.12 -4.39 7.44
C THR A 172 -9.25 -5.86 7.82
N TRP A 173 -9.16 -6.17 9.12
CA TRP A 173 -9.50 -7.47 9.68
C TRP A 173 -10.84 -7.99 9.14
N ASP A 174 -11.87 -7.14 9.19
CA ASP A 174 -13.24 -7.46 8.79
C ASP A 174 -13.38 -7.76 7.29
N GLU A 175 -12.54 -7.11 6.46
CA GLU A 175 -12.41 -7.43 5.04
C GLU A 175 -11.71 -8.79 4.86
N LEU A 176 -10.58 -9.02 5.52
CA LEU A 176 -9.82 -10.28 5.45
C LEU A 176 -10.66 -11.51 5.88
N GLN A 177 -11.58 -11.35 6.83
CA GLN A 177 -12.53 -12.42 7.19
C GLN A 177 -13.49 -12.84 6.06
N LYS A 178 -13.60 -12.04 5.00
CA LYS A 178 -14.48 -12.30 3.83
C LYS A 178 -13.70 -12.63 2.56
N GLU A 179 -12.38 -12.59 2.65
CA GLU A 179 -11.47 -12.81 1.54
C GLU A 179 -11.28 -14.30 1.18
N THR A 180 -10.44 -14.53 0.18
CA THR A 180 -10.08 -15.84 -0.36
C THR A 180 -9.42 -16.74 0.70
N PRO A 181 -9.50 -18.08 0.55
CA PRO A 181 -8.94 -19.02 1.52
C PRO A 181 -7.46 -18.80 1.84
N ASP A 182 -6.65 -18.45 0.84
CA ASP A 182 -5.22 -18.17 1.02
C ASP A 182 -4.97 -16.94 1.91
N LYS A 183 -5.73 -15.86 1.75
CA LYS A 183 -5.62 -14.68 2.63
C LYS A 183 -6.06 -15.00 4.06
N LYS A 184 -7.13 -15.78 4.23
CA LYS A 184 -7.62 -16.22 5.55
C LYS A 184 -6.63 -17.12 6.26
N GLU A 185 -6.05 -18.07 5.53
CA GLU A 185 -5.02 -18.95 6.06
C GLU A 185 -3.73 -18.18 6.39
N MET A 186 -3.33 -17.21 5.57
CA MET A 186 -2.20 -16.34 5.89
C MET A 186 -2.46 -15.56 7.18
N LEU A 187 -3.66 -14.97 7.32
CA LEU A 187 -4.05 -14.25 8.53
C LEU A 187 -3.97 -15.16 9.75
N SER A 188 -4.42 -16.41 9.69
CA SER A 188 -4.38 -17.30 10.88
C SER A 188 -2.98 -17.70 11.34
N LYS A 189 -1.95 -17.55 10.48
CA LYS A 189 -0.56 -17.93 10.79
C LYS A 189 0.32 -16.79 11.29
N ILE A 190 -0.12 -15.54 11.21
CA ILE A 190 0.60 -14.37 11.74
C ILE A 190 0.14 -14.04 13.17
N ASP A 191 0.93 -13.25 13.88
CA ASP A 191 0.67 -12.92 15.29
C ASP A 191 0.06 -11.52 15.42
N ILE A 192 0.60 -10.54 14.69
CA ILE A 192 0.15 -9.14 14.74
C ILE A 192 -0.21 -8.65 13.33
N LEU A 193 -1.38 -8.02 13.21
CA LEU A 193 -1.83 -7.37 11.97
C LEU A 193 -1.91 -5.85 12.18
N VAL A 194 -1.19 -5.09 11.37
CA VAL A 194 -1.45 -3.65 11.21
C VAL A 194 -2.39 -3.47 10.04
N ASP A 195 -3.66 -3.22 10.34
CA ASP A 195 -4.75 -3.28 9.36
C ASP A 195 -5.20 -1.90 8.88
N GLY A 196 -5.81 -1.88 7.69
CA GLY A 196 -6.42 -0.71 7.11
C GLY A 196 -5.50 0.11 6.18
N ARG A 197 -6.14 0.71 5.18
CA ARG A 197 -5.50 1.57 4.17
C ARG A 197 -4.88 2.80 4.83
N PHE A 198 -3.74 3.23 4.31
CA PHE A 198 -3.19 4.54 4.66
C PHE A 198 -4.10 5.66 4.14
N MET A 199 -4.46 6.58 5.03
CA MET A 199 -5.34 7.72 4.73
C MET A 199 -4.55 9.01 4.98
N ASP A 200 -4.24 9.76 3.92
CA ASP A 200 -3.41 10.97 4.02
C ASP A 200 -4.02 12.04 4.95
N ASP A 201 -5.34 12.23 4.91
CA ASP A 201 -6.07 13.15 5.81
C ASP A 201 -6.01 12.74 7.29
N LEU A 202 -5.66 11.49 7.59
CA LEU A 202 -5.53 10.95 8.94
C LEU A 202 -4.07 10.65 9.30
N LYS A 203 -3.13 11.14 8.49
CA LYS A 203 -1.70 10.93 8.68
C LYS A 203 -1.24 11.54 10.00
N ASP A 204 -0.63 10.72 10.84
CA ASP A 204 0.01 11.15 12.07
C ASP A 204 1.29 10.33 12.27
N LEU A 205 2.44 10.98 12.08
CA LEU A 205 3.76 10.34 12.16
C LEU A 205 4.21 10.05 13.61
N THR A 206 3.42 10.49 14.60
CA THR A 206 3.69 10.22 16.01
C THR A 206 3.00 8.95 16.52
N LEU A 207 2.23 8.26 15.65
CA LEU A 207 1.58 7.01 15.96
C LEU A 207 2.57 5.85 15.97
N GLN A 208 2.39 4.95 16.93
CA GLN A 208 3.20 3.75 17.02
C GLN A 208 2.92 2.81 15.83
N PHE A 209 3.95 2.51 15.03
CA PHE A 209 3.94 1.51 13.95
C PHE A 209 2.82 1.65 12.92
N ARG A 210 2.24 2.84 12.73
CA ARG A 210 1.24 3.09 11.69
C ARG A 210 1.33 4.52 11.16
N GLY A 211 0.88 4.70 9.92
CA GLY A 211 0.98 5.99 9.23
C GLY A 211 -0.25 6.86 9.42
N SER A 212 -1.42 6.28 9.66
CA SER A 212 -2.67 7.02 9.82
C SER A 212 -3.55 6.47 10.94
N SER A 213 -4.34 7.34 11.58
CA SER A 213 -5.08 7.03 12.81
C SER A 213 -6.23 6.05 12.65
N ASN A 214 -6.66 5.76 11.41
CA ASN A 214 -7.65 4.72 11.13
C ASN A 214 -7.07 3.29 11.18
N GLN A 215 -5.75 3.13 11.11
CA GLN A 215 -5.13 1.82 11.12
C GLN A 215 -5.10 1.26 12.55
N ARG A 216 -5.33 -0.04 12.71
CA ARG A 216 -5.31 -0.71 14.03
C ARG A 216 -4.15 -1.68 14.10
N ILE A 217 -3.61 -1.89 15.29
CA ILE A 217 -2.65 -2.97 15.55
C ILE A 217 -3.39 -4.05 16.32
N ILE A 218 -3.58 -5.20 15.69
CA ILE A 218 -4.47 -6.26 16.15
C ILE A 218 -3.63 -7.47 16.56
N ASP A 219 -3.91 -8.00 17.75
CA ASP A 219 -3.41 -9.30 18.18
C ASP A 219 -4.28 -10.39 17.55
N VAL A 220 -3.73 -11.05 16.53
CA VAL A 220 -4.48 -11.96 15.67
C VAL A 220 -4.91 -13.20 16.43
N GLN A 221 -4.01 -13.79 17.21
CA GLN A 221 -4.27 -15.04 17.93
C GLN A 221 -5.30 -14.82 19.05
N LYS A 222 -5.20 -13.72 19.81
CA LYS A 222 -6.24 -13.36 20.78
C LYS A 222 -7.57 -13.05 20.09
N SER A 223 -7.54 -12.41 18.91
CA SER A 223 -8.76 -12.08 18.17
C SER A 223 -9.51 -13.32 17.68
N ILE A 224 -8.78 -14.30 17.14
CA ILE A 224 -9.35 -15.59 16.72
C ILE A 224 -9.96 -16.31 17.92
N LYS A 225 -9.20 -16.43 19.03
CA LYS A 225 -9.65 -17.13 20.23
C LYS A 225 -10.89 -16.49 20.86
N ALA A 226 -10.97 -15.15 20.86
CA ALA A 226 -12.09 -14.42 21.43
C ALA A 226 -13.27 -14.23 20.46
N ASN A 227 -13.11 -14.63 19.20
CA ASN A 227 -14.06 -14.35 18.11
C ASN A 227 -14.47 -12.87 18.01
N LYS A 228 -13.53 -11.97 18.29
CA LYS A 228 -13.70 -10.51 18.22
C LYS A 228 -12.33 -9.85 18.09
N VAL A 229 -12.26 -8.67 17.49
CA VAL A 229 -11.00 -7.92 17.38
C VAL A 229 -10.45 -7.59 18.78
N VAL A 230 -9.21 -7.96 19.02
CA VAL A 230 -8.43 -7.63 20.21
C VAL A 230 -7.24 -6.78 19.76
N ILE A 231 -7.19 -5.54 20.26
CA ILE A 231 -6.07 -4.62 20.00
C ILE A 231 -4.83 -5.12 20.73
N TRP A 232 -3.67 -4.98 20.08
CA TRP A 232 -2.38 -5.31 20.65
C TRP A 232 -2.16 -4.54 21.96
N ASP A 233 -1.83 -5.28 23.03
CA ASP A 233 -1.84 -4.78 24.41
C ASP A 233 -0.74 -3.77 24.73
N LYS A 234 0.34 -3.77 23.95
CA LYS A 234 1.43 -2.79 24.05
C LYS A 234 1.21 -1.55 23.19
N LEU A 235 0.04 -1.41 22.56
CA LEU A 235 -0.25 -0.23 21.77
C LEU A 235 -0.38 1.00 22.67
N VAL A 236 0.52 1.94 22.50
CA VAL A 236 0.48 3.25 23.16
C VAL A 236 0.09 4.28 22.10
N ARG A 237 -1.12 4.84 22.26
CA ARG A 237 -1.76 5.83 21.37
C ARG A 237 -2.30 5.26 20.06
#